data_AF-A0A3A8EYF7-F1
#
_entry.id   AF-A0A3A8EYF7-F1
#
_cell.length_a   1.000
_cell.length_b   1.000
_cell.length_c   1.000
_cell.angle_alpha   90.00
_cell.angle_beta   90.00
_cell.angle_gamma   90.00
#
_symmetry.space_group_name_H-M   'P 1'
#
loop_
_entity.id
_entity.type
_entity.pdbx_description
1 polymer ?
#
loop_
_entity_poly.entity_id
_entity_poly.type
_entity_poly.pdbx_seq_one_letter_code
_entity_poly.pdbx_strand_id
1 'polypeptide(L)'
;MLILGKLKNNHTFWNVDYMEVTLDQVRSVFEDVRQNRMTREEASVWAFSVISASDNDSLTLIPNEKKDKVWKGIEFLGGIDLIGIPDGYLFNEEDIIIAMTELI
;
A
#
# COMPACT_ATOMS: atom_id res chain seq x y z
N MET A 1 -11.03 -56.44 -8.44
CA MET A 1 -11.67 -55.50 -7.49
C MET A 1 -10.65 -55.14 -6.43
N LEU A 2 -10.19 -53.88 -6.46
CA LEU A 2 -9.57 -53.15 -5.35
C LEU A 2 -9.61 -51.68 -5.77
N ILE A 3 -10.16 -50.84 -4.89
CA ILE A 3 -10.70 -49.52 -5.18
C ILE A 3 -9.55 -48.49 -5.23
N LEU A 4 -9.49 -47.70 -6.30
CA LEU A 4 -8.62 -46.52 -6.41
C LEU A 4 -9.21 -45.40 -5.55
N GLY A 5 -8.71 -45.27 -4.32
CA GLY A 5 -8.92 -44.09 -3.48
C GLY A 5 -8.01 -42.96 -3.93
N LYS A 6 -8.59 -41.83 -4.35
CA LYS A 6 -7.86 -40.60 -4.66
C LYS A 6 -7.02 -40.19 -3.44
N LEU A 7 -5.72 -40.03 -3.63
CA LEU A 7 -4.83 -39.37 -2.68
C LEU A 7 -5.33 -37.93 -2.51
N LYS A 8 -5.98 -37.65 -1.37
CA LYS A 8 -6.22 -36.28 -0.91
C LYS A 8 -4.88 -35.78 -0.38
N ASN A 9 -4.10 -35.17 -1.25
CA ASN A 9 -2.93 -34.41 -0.84
C ASN A 9 -3.45 -33.20 -0.04
N ASN A 10 -3.44 -33.30 1.28
CA ASN A 10 -3.53 -32.16 2.19
C ASN A 10 -2.21 -31.37 2.11
N HIS A 11 -2.04 -30.62 1.03
CA HIS A 11 -1.25 -29.41 1.09
C HIS A 11 -2.24 -28.27 1.26
N THR A 12 -2.34 -27.73 2.47
CA THR A 12 -2.78 -26.35 2.67
C THR A 12 -1.77 -25.48 1.91
N PHE A 13 -2.08 -25.15 0.67
CA PHE A 13 -1.43 -24.04 -0.02
C PHE A 13 -1.80 -22.80 0.80
N TRP A 14 -0.78 -22.12 1.30
CA TRP A 14 -0.90 -20.89 2.06
C TRP A 14 -1.91 -19.96 1.38
N ASN A 15 -2.95 -19.53 2.11
CA ASN A 15 -3.67 -18.32 1.74
C ASN A 15 -2.67 -17.18 1.94
N VAL A 16 -1.85 -16.93 0.92
CA VAL A 16 -1.22 -15.62 0.79
C VAL A 16 -2.39 -14.71 0.46
N ASP A 17 -2.77 -13.86 1.40
CA ASP A 17 -3.77 -12.83 1.12
C ASP A 17 -3.15 -11.90 0.07
N TYR A 18 -3.52 -12.11 -1.19
CA TYR A 18 -3.06 -11.30 -2.30
C TYR A 18 -3.67 -9.90 -2.16
N MET A 19 -2.80 -8.90 -2.10
CA MET A 19 -3.18 -7.51 -2.01
C MET A 19 -3.16 -6.89 -3.41
N GLU A 20 -4.23 -6.19 -3.77
CA GLU A 20 -4.27 -5.34 -4.96
C GLU A 20 -4.35 -3.88 -4.54
N VAL A 21 -3.45 -3.06 -5.08
CA VAL A 21 -3.45 -1.60 -4.85
C VAL A 21 -3.52 -0.88 -6.17
N THR A 22 -4.55 -0.05 -6.32
CA THR A 22 -4.78 0.78 -7.48
C THR A 22 -4.24 2.19 -7.29
N LEU A 23 -3.94 2.88 -8.39
CA LEU A 23 -3.60 4.32 -8.37
C LEU A 23 -4.68 5.17 -7.68
N ASP A 24 -5.95 4.85 -7.87
CA ASP A 24 -7.06 5.58 -7.25
C ASP A 24 -7.16 5.34 -5.74
N GLN A 25 -6.79 4.14 -5.25
CA GLN A 25 -6.67 3.89 -3.82
C GLN A 25 -5.56 4.73 -3.19
N VAL A 26 -4.38 4.81 -3.82
CA VAL A 26 -3.28 5.68 -3.33
C VAL A 26 -3.77 7.13 -3.26
N ARG A 27 -4.43 7.63 -4.31
CA ARG A 27 -5.00 8.99 -4.32
C ARG A 27 -6.04 9.21 -3.22
N SER A 28 -6.90 8.22 -2.95
CA SER A 28 -7.89 8.30 -1.88
C SER A 28 -7.22 8.47 -0.52
N VAL A 29 -6.12 7.76 -0.25
CA VAL A 29 -5.38 7.89 1.02
C VAL A 29 -4.80 9.30 1.17
N PHE A 30 -4.21 9.86 0.11
CA PHE A 30 -3.76 11.27 0.12
C PHE A 30 -4.90 12.24 0.44
N GLU A 31 -6.06 12.05 -0.21
CA GLU A 31 -7.21 12.93 -0.01
C GLU A 31 -7.83 12.77 1.38
N ASP A 32 -7.84 11.56 1.93
CA ASP A 32 -8.30 11.28 3.29
C ASP A 32 -7.40 11.93 4.34
N VAL A 33 -6.08 11.90 4.14
CA VAL A 33 -5.13 12.65 4.99
C VAL A 33 -5.39 14.15 4.90
N ARG A 34 -5.50 14.69 3.68
CA ARG A 34 -5.72 16.12 3.44
C ARG A 34 -7.05 16.63 4.02
N GLN A 35 -8.07 15.79 4.02
CA GLN A 35 -9.40 16.11 4.54
C GLN A 35 -9.57 15.71 6.02
N ASN A 36 -8.48 15.33 6.70
CA ASN A 36 -8.47 14.89 8.11
C ASN A 36 -9.43 13.74 8.40
N ARG A 37 -9.72 12.89 7.40
CA ARG A 37 -10.46 11.63 7.57
C ARG A 37 -9.57 10.44 7.92
N MET A 38 -8.28 10.56 7.64
CA MET A 38 -7.24 9.63 8.02
C MET A 38 -6.07 10.43 8.62
N THR A 39 -5.51 9.96 9.72
CA THR A 39 -4.29 10.55 10.30
C THR A 39 -3.07 10.18 9.46
N ARG A 40 -1.97 10.92 9.64
CA ARG A 40 -0.68 10.61 8.98
C ARG A 40 -0.14 9.27 9.44
N GLU A 41 -0.26 8.95 10.72
CA GLU A 41 0.09 7.65 11.29
C GLU A 41 -0.70 6.51 10.62
N GLU A 42 -2.03 6.63 10.51
CA GLU A 42 -2.87 5.62 9.83
C GLU A 42 -2.48 5.43 8.36
N ALA A 43 -2.18 6.51 7.65
CA ALA A 43 -1.72 6.45 6.26
C ALA A 43 -0.33 5.79 6.13
N SER A 44 0.58 6.06 7.07
CA SER A 44 1.88 5.41 7.15
C SER A 44 1.75 3.91 7.43
N VAL A 45 0.90 3.52 8.39
CA VAL A 45 0.59 2.11 8.69
C VAL A 45 -0.01 1.41 7.48
N TRP A 46 -0.94 2.05 6.77
CA TRP A 46 -1.48 1.51 5.52
C TRP A 46 -0.38 1.29 4.48
N ALA A 47 0.49 2.28 4.25
CA ALA A 47 1.59 2.16 3.30
C ALA A 47 2.57 1.05 3.68
N PHE A 48 2.90 0.91 4.97
CA PHE A 48 3.75 -0.19 5.46
C PHE A 48 3.11 -1.56 5.25
N SER A 49 1.78 -1.69 5.34
CA SER A 49 1.10 -2.94 5.00
C SER A 49 1.25 -3.30 3.53
N VAL A 50 1.20 -2.30 2.64
CA VAL A 50 1.42 -2.47 1.19
C VAL A 50 2.87 -2.88 0.92
N ILE A 51 3.83 -2.21 1.54
CA ILE A 51 5.26 -2.54 1.41
C ILE A 51 5.51 -3.97 1.91
N SER A 52 4.93 -4.37 3.05
CA SER A 52 5.06 -5.73 3.56
C SER A 52 4.44 -6.77 2.61
N ALA A 53 3.32 -6.48 1.94
CA ALA A 53 2.78 -7.34 0.89
C ALA A 53 3.73 -7.45 -0.32
N SER A 54 4.42 -6.35 -0.67
CA SER A 54 5.45 -6.36 -1.71
C SER A 54 6.65 -7.25 -1.34
N ASP A 55 7.15 -7.14 -0.11
CA ASP A 55 8.29 -7.93 0.38
C ASP A 55 8.00 -9.44 0.41
N ASN A 56 6.72 -9.81 0.49
CA ASN A 56 6.24 -11.19 0.49
C ASN A 56 5.78 -11.68 -0.90
N ASP A 57 6.07 -10.96 -1.98
CA ASP A 57 5.61 -11.26 -3.34
C ASP A 57 4.08 -11.44 -3.45
N SER A 58 3.31 -10.76 -2.58
CA SER A 58 1.85 -10.87 -2.49
C SER A 58 1.10 -9.59 -2.89
N LEU A 59 1.79 -8.63 -3.51
CA LEU A 59 1.25 -7.35 -3.98
C LEU A 59 1.10 -7.31 -5.50
N THR A 60 -0.06 -6.86 -5.97
CA THR A 60 -0.28 -6.45 -7.37
C THR A 60 -0.61 -4.96 -7.43
N LEU A 61 0.14 -4.20 -8.23
CA LEU A 61 -0.10 -2.77 -8.47
C LEU A 61 -0.85 -2.55 -9.77
N ILE A 62 -1.92 -1.75 -9.72
CA ILE A 62 -2.81 -1.49 -10.85
C ILE A 62 -2.90 0.03 -11.14
N PRO A 63 -2.79 0.47 -12.40
CA PRO A 63 -2.46 -0.33 -13.57
C PRO A 63 -0.94 -0.56 -13.66
N ASN A 64 -0.53 -1.70 -14.23
CA ASN A 64 0.89 -2.11 -14.24
C ASN A 64 1.80 -1.12 -14.99
N GLU A 65 1.30 -0.44 -16.03
CA GLU A 65 2.04 0.59 -16.77
C GLU A 65 2.31 1.86 -15.95
N LYS A 66 1.63 2.06 -14.82
CA LYS A 66 1.87 3.15 -13.87
C LYS A 66 2.40 2.66 -12.53
N LYS A 67 2.87 1.41 -12.42
CA LYS A 67 3.32 0.83 -11.14
C LYS A 67 4.34 1.70 -10.40
N ASP A 68 5.26 2.34 -11.11
CA ASP A 68 6.29 3.19 -10.50
C ASP A 68 5.68 4.45 -9.87
N LYS A 69 4.60 5.00 -10.45
CA LYS A 69 3.86 6.11 -9.85
C LYS A 69 3.11 5.67 -8.60
N VAL A 70 2.44 4.52 -8.68
CA VAL A 70 1.72 3.92 -7.55
C VAL A 70 2.69 3.67 -6.39
N TRP A 71 3.85 3.07 -6.68
CA TRP A 71 4.90 2.78 -5.71
C TRP A 71 5.46 4.05 -5.05
N LYS A 72 5.81 5.08 -5.83
CA LYS A 72 6.28 6.36 -5.27
C LYS A 72 5.27 7.00 -4.30
N GLY A 73 3.98 6.92 -4.62
CA GLY A 73 2.93 7.40 -3.72
C GLY A 73 2.88 6.60 -2.41
N ILE A 74 3.00 5.27 -2.50
CA ILE A 74 3.08 4.39 -1.31
C ILE A 74 4.30 4.74 -0.46
N GLU A 75 5.48 4.92 -1.07
CA GLU A 75 6.71 5.28 -0.34
C GLU A 75 6.58 6.63 0.38
N PHE A 76 6.01 7.64 -0.29
CA PHE A 76 5.75 8.93 0.33
C PHE A 76 4.81 8.80 1.53
N LEU A 77 3.70 8.07 1.37
CA LEU A 77 2.75 7.82 2.45
C LEU A 77 3.39 7.05 3.61
N GLY A 78 4.32 6.13 3.35
CA GLY A 78 5.09 5.44 4.38
C GLY A 78 5.89 6.40 5.27
N GLY A 79 6.38 7.51 4.71
CA GLY A 79 7.15 8.54 5.44
C GLY A 79 6.33 9.72 5.98
N ILE A 80 5.02 9.77 5.73
CA ILE A 80 4.21 11.00 5.95
C ILE A 80 4.09 11.41 7.43
N ASP A 81 4.30 10.47 8.34
CA ASP A 81 4.22 10.67 9.80
C ASP A 81 5.59 10.98 10.44
N LEU A 82 6.68 10.99 9.65
CA LEU A 82 8.01 11.27 10.18
C LEU A 82 8.08 12.70 10.74
N ILE A 83 8.59 12.84 11.96
CA ILE A 83 8.86 14.12 12.61
C ILE A 83 10.22 14.64 12.13
N GLY A 84 10.25 15.79 11.46
CA GLY A 84 11.45 16.33 10.80
C GLY A 84 11.99 17.62 11.42
N ILE A 85 11.19 18.30 12.25
CA ILE A 85 11.52 19.55 12.93
C ILE A 85 10.93 19.55 14.34
N PRO A 86 11.40 20.40 15.27
CA PRO A 86 10.73 20.57 16.55
C PRO A 86 9.25 20.89 16.33
N ASP A 87 8.39 20.05 16.89
CA ASP A 87 6.92 20.17 16.85
C ASP A 87 6.27 20.13 15.46
N GLY A 88 6.90 19.48 14.46
CA GLY A 88 6.32 19.38 13.12
C GLY A 88 6.78 18.17 12.30
N TYR A 89 5.92 17.81 11.33
CA TYR A 89 6.23 16.75 10.37
C TYR A 89 7.32 17.16 9.39
N LEU A 90 8.08 16.18 8.92
CA LEU A 90 9.08 16.33 7.86
C LEU A 90 8.44 16.81 6.55
N PHE A 91 7.24 16.31 6.25
CA PHE A 91 6.47 16.66 5.05
C PHE A 91 5.28 17.54 5.44
N ASN A 92 5.16 18.74 4.88
CA ASN A 92 4.06 19.67 5.14
C ASN A 92 2.87 19.44 4.18
N GLU A 93 1.83 20.27 4.23
CA GLU A 93 0.69 20.16 3.31
C GLU A 93 1.04 20.38 1.84
N GLU A 94 2.01 21.26 1.53
CA GLU A 94 2.46 21.52 0.17
C GLU A 94 3.15 20.28 -0.43
N ASP A 95 3.98 19.60 0.35
CA ASP A 95 4.63 18.35 -0.05
C ASP A 95 3.59 17.27 -0.38
N ILE A 96 2.52 17.16 0.43
CA ILE A 96 1.41 16.23 0.21
C ILE A 96 0.69 16.55 -1.12
N ILE A 97 0.42 17.83 -1.40
CA ILE A 97 -0.23 18.26 -2.64
C ILE A 97 0.65 17.98 -3.86
N ILE A 98 1.95 18.25 -3.77
CA ILE A 98 2.92 17.96 -4.84
C ILE A 98 2.95 16.47 -5.12
N ALA A 99 3.14 15.64 -4.09
CA ALA A 99 3.17 14.18 -4.22
C ALA A 99 1.88 13.62 -4.84
N MET A 100 0.71 14.12 -4.41
CA MET A 100 -0.58 13.71 -4.98
C MET A 100 -0.72 14.14 -6.46
N THR A 101 -0.22 15.31 -6.84
CA THR A 101 -0.32 15.83 -8.21
C THR A 101 0.55 15.03 -9.18
N GLU A 102 1.72 14.55 -8.73
CA GLU A 102 2.60 13.70 -9.54
C GLU A 102 1.98 12.33 -9.90
N LEU A 103 0.94 11.92 -9.17
CA LEU A 103 0.15 10.71 -9.46
C LEU A 103 -0.78 10.86 -10.66
N ILE A 104 -0.98 12.06 -11.23
CA ILE A 104 -1.88 12.31 -12.38
C ILE A 104 -1.26 11.80 -13.69
#